data_AF-A0A7K9EJB6-F1
#
_entry.id   AF-A0A7K9EJB6-F1
#
_cell.length_a   1.000
_cell.length_b   1.000
_cell.length_c   1.000
_cell.angle_alpha   90.00
_cell.angle_beta   90.00
_cell.angle_gamma   90.00
#
_symmetry.space_group_name_H-M   'P 1'
#
loop_
_entity.id
_entity.type
_entity.pdbx_description
1 polymer ?
#
loop_
_entity_poly.entity_id
_entity_poly.type
_entity_poly.pdbx_seq_one_letter_code
_entity_poly.pdbx_strand_id
1 'polypeptide(L)'
;INVCILENYPECSNPRLFYIIPYFCGQHPRCREPGEWALERAKLNVNENFLLVGILEELEDVLLLLERFLPHYFKDVLSIYKNPEHRKLGNLTVTVKKTVPSPEAIQILYQRMRYEYEFYYYVKEQFHLLKRKFGLKSHIRKPHPRPEFFIPSPLETEEPIDDEEEDDEKWLEDIYKR
;
A
#
# COMPACT_ATOMS: atom_id res chain seq x y z
N ILE A 1 -0.53 -22.55 1.58
CA ILE A 1 -0.93 -21.14 1.81
C ILE A 1 -2.44 -20.92 1.62
N ASN A 2 -3.05 -21.44 0.54
CA ASN A 2 -4.50 -21.27 0.30
C ASN A 2 -5.37 -21.76 1.46
N VAL A 3 -5.15 -23.01 1.92
CA VAL A 3 -5.87 -23.59 3.07
C VAL A 3 -5.81 -22.67 4.29
N CYS A 4 -4.61 -22.18 4.64
CA CYS A 4 -4.44 -21.22 5.74
C CYS A 4 -5.41 -20.03 5.59
N ILE A 5 -5.38 -19.37 4.43
CA ILE A 5 -6.13 -18.12 4.19
C ILE A 5 -7.64 -18.39 4.20
N LEU A 6 -8.06 -19.40 3.43
CA LEU A 6 -9.47 -19.77 3.25
C LEU A 6 -10.10 -20.28 4.55
N GLU A 7 -9.36 -21.07 5.34
CA GLU A 7 -9.80 -21.57 6.64
C GLU A 7 -9.49 -20.62 7.81
N ASN A 8 -9.00 -19.41 7.52
CA ASN A 8 -8.77 -18.35 8.50
C ASN A 8 -7.85 -18.76 9.66
N TYR A 9 -6.76 -19.47 9.36
CA TYR A 9 -5.77 -19.83 10.38
C TYR A 9 -5.06 -18.58 10.94
N PRO A 10 -4.64 -18.60 12.21
CA PRO A 10 -4.08 -17.42 12.87
C PRO A 10 -2.84 -16.82 12.19
N GLU A 11 -2.04 -17.61 11.46
CA GLU A 11 -0.79 -17.18 10.77
C GLU A 11 -1.05 -16.27 9.57
N CYS A 12 -2.24 -16.34 8.98
CA CYS A 12 -2.63 -15.66 7.74
C CYS A 12 -3.95 -14.90 7.91
N SER A 13 -4.21 -14.47 9.14
CA SER A 13 -5.39 -13.72 9.54
C SER A 13 -4.99 -12.57 10.47
N ASN A 14 -5.89 -11.61 10.66
CA ASN A 14 -5.64 -10.52 11.61
C ASN A 14 -5.61 -11.06 13.05
N PRO A 15 -4.75 -10.50 13.92
CA PRO A 15 -3.92 -9.31 13.70
C PRO A 15 -2.56 -9.57 13.03
N ARG A 16 -2.16 -10.82 12.73
CA ARG A 16 -0.81 -11.14 12.25
C ARG A 16 -0.48 -10.61 10.85
N LEU A 17 -1.50 -10.31 10.05
CA LEU A 17 -1.34 -9.67 8.75
C LEU A 17 -1.11 -8.15 8.84
N PHE A 18 -1.36 -7.53 10.00
CA PHE A 18 -1.14 -6.12 10.24
C PHE A 18 0.20 -5.91 10.95
N TYR A 19 1.24 -5.66 10.16
CA TYR A 19 2.60 -5.60 10.66
C TYR A 19 3.44 -4.47 10.06
N ILE A 20 3.14 -3.87 8.90
CA ILE A 20 3.96 -2.77 8.35
C ILE A 20 3.57 -1.46 9.01
N ILE A 21 2.29 -1.10 8.99
CA ILE A 21 1.78 0.14 9.61
C ILE A 21 2.23 0.30 11.07
N PRO A 22 2.18 -0.71 11.96
CA PRO A 22 2.67 -0.57 13.34
C PRO A 22 4.10 -0.04 13.47
N TYR A 23 5.04 -0.47 12.60
CA TYR A 23 6.43 0.02 12.65
C TYR A 23 6.53 1.51 12.34
N PHE A 24 5.70 2.02 11.43
CA PHE A 24 5.69 3.43 11.06
C PHE A 24 4.82 4.28 11.98
N CYS A 25 3.71 3.72 12.49
CA CYS A 25 2.79 4.39 13.41
C CYS A 25 3.45 4.67 14.77
N GLY A 26 4.28 3.74 15.26
CA GLY A 26 5.06 3.87 16.49
C GLY A 26 4.43 3.16 17.68
N GLN A 27 4.76 3.62 18.89
CA GLN A 27 4.46 2.89 20.13
C GLN A 27 3.10 3.22 20.77
N HIS A 28 2.29 4.07 20.11
CA HIS A 28 0.97 4.42 20.64
C HIS A 28 0.07 3.16 20.67
N PRO A 29 -0.75 2.93 21.72
CA PRO A 29 -1.56 1.72 21.83
C PRO A 29 -2.48 1.46 20.62
N ARG A 30 -3.02 2.53 20.02
CA ARG A 30 -3.85 2.44 18.80
C ARG A 30 -3.08 1.96 17.55
N CYS A 31 -1.74 1.95 17.55
CA CYS A 31 -0.95 1.40 16.45
C CYS A 31 -0.97 -0.13 16.40
N ARG A 32 -1.49 -0.81 17.45
CA ARG A 32 -1.52 -2.28 17.52
C ARG A 32 -2.72 -2.88 16.80
N GLU A 33 -3.76 -2.08 16.55
CA GLU A 33 -4.99 -2.51 15.92
C GLU A 33 -5.10 -1.93 14.51
N PRO A 34 -5.54 -2.72 13.51
CA PRO A 34 -5.83 -2.21 12.18
C PRO A 34 -6.91 -1.14 12.23
N GLY A 35 -6.65 0.03 11.68
CA GLY A 35 -7.62 1.12 11.66
C GLY A 35 -7.10 2.36 10.95
N GLU A 36 -8.04 3.21 10.54
CA GLU A 36 -7.76 4.47 9.83
C GLU A 36 -6.82 5.38 10.64
N TRP A 37 -7.02 5.47 11.95
CA TRP A 37 -6.15 6.26 12.82
C TRP A 37 -4.68 5.82 12.74
N ALA A 38 -4.42 4.50 12.77
CA ALA A 38 -3.07 3.96 12.73
C ALA A 38 -2.42 4.19 11.36
N LEU A 39 -3.21 4.03 10.30
CA LEU A 39 -2.80 4.32 8.93
C LEU A 39 -2.39 5.79 8.76
N GLU A 40 -3.26 6.73 9.13
CA GLU A 40 -2.99 8.16 8.99
C GLU A 40 -1.80 8.60 9.85
N ARG A 41 -1.69 8.06 11.08
CA ARG A 41 -0.53 8.32 11.92
C ARG A 41 0.77 7.79 11.31
N ALA A 42 0.75 6.62 10.68
CA ALA A 42 1.90 6.08 9.96
C ALA A 42 2.28 6.94 8.74
N LYS A 43 1.32 7.38 7.92
CA LYS A 43 1.56 8.29 6.79
C LYS A 43 2.19 9.61 7.24
N LEU A 44 1.66 10.19 8.32
CA LEU A 44 2.21 11.41 8.91
C LEU A 44 3.66 11.20 9.36
N ASN A 45 3.92 10.11 10.08
CA ASN A 45 5.27 9.82 10.55
C ASN A 45 6.26 9.60 9.39
N VAL A 46 5.85 8.94 8.30
CA VAL A 46 6.67 8.82 7.08
C VAL A 46 7.13 10.19 6.57
N ASN A 47 6.23 11.18 6.57
CA ASN A 47 6.54 12.52 6.06
C ASN A 47 7.42 13.33 7.02
N GLU A 48 7.18 13.21 8.33
CA GLU A 48 7.80 14.09 9.32
C GLU A 48 9.10 13.54 9.91
N ASN A 49 9.22 12.22 10.01
CA ASN A 49 10.24 11.57 10.85
C ASN A 49 11.21 10.66 10.09
N PHE A 50 10.98 10.40 8.80
CA PHE A 50 11.86 9.56 7.98
C PHE A 50 12.55 10.38 6.90
N LEU A 51 13.88 10.22 6.78
CA LEU A 51 14.66 10.82 5.70
C LEU A 51 14.26 10.25 4.33
N LEU A 52 14.08 8.93 4.26
CA LEU A 52 13.71 8.19 3.06
C LEU A 52 12.99 6.91 3.46
N VAL A 53 11.87 6.63 2.79
CA VAL A 53 11.22 5.32 2.81
C VAL A 53 11.15 4.82 1.37
N GLY A 54 11.75 3.65 1.12
CA GLY A 54 11.82 3.03 -0.19
C GLY A 54 10.98 1.76 -0.29
N ILE A 55 10.96 1.17 -1.50
CA ILE A 55 10.30 -0.12 -1.77
C ILE A 55 11.31 -1.14 -2.28
N LEU A 56 11.12 -2.42 -1.93
CA LEU A 56 12.07 -3.49 -2.24
C LEU A 56 12.16 -3.77 -3.74
N GLU A 57 11.06 -3.55 -4.47
CA GLU A 57 10.97 -3.71 -5.91
C GLU A 57 11.87 -2.74 -6.69
N GLU A 58 12.29 -1.64 -6.05
CA GLU A 58 13.13 -0.60 -6.62
C GLU A 58 14.36 -0.31 -5.73
N LEU A 59 14.91 -1.35 -5.08
CA LEU A 59 16.00 -1.22 -4.10
C LEU A 59 17.25 -0.50 -4.64
N GLU A 60 17.61 -0.66 -5.92
CA GLU A 60 18.74 0.09 -6.51
C GLU A 60 18.52 1.61 -6.46
N ASP A 61 17.30 2.07 -6.69
CA ASP A 61 16.99 3.51 -6.60
C ASP A 61 16.97 4.00 -5.16
N VAL A 62 16.58 3.15 -4.21
CA VAL A 62 16.69 3.45 -2.77
C VAL A 62 18.15 3.67 -2.39
N LEU A 63 19.04 2.76 -2.82
CA LEU A 63 20.47 2.86 -2.56
C LEU A 63 21.11 4.10 -3.20
N LEU A 64 20.72 4.43 -4.44
CA LEU A 64 21.16 5.67 -5.11
C LEU A 64 20.74 6.94 -4.37
N LEU A 65 19.51 6.99 -3.85
CA LEU A 65 19.05 8.12 -3.06
C LEU A 65 19.80 8.19 -1.72
N LEU A 66 20.04 7.06 -1.06
CA LEU A 66 20.83 7.03 0.18
C LEU A 66 22.27 7.48 -0.05
N GLU A 67 22.91 7.09 -1.15
CA GLU A 67 24.23 7.59 -1.53
C GLU A 67 24.25 9.11 -1.71
N ARG A 68 23.19 9.70 -2.26
CA ARG A 68 23.09 11.15 -2.42
C ARG A 68 22.80 11.89 -1.11
N PHE A 69 21.93 11.34 -0.26
CA PHE A 69 21.58 11.97 1.02
C PHE A 69 22.67 11.83 2.07
N LEU A 70 23.32 10.67 2.11
CA LEU A 70 24.24 10.26 3.16
C LEU A 70 25.53 9.68 2.54
N PRO A 71 26.25 10.46 1.71
CA PRO A 71 27.41 9.97 0.97
C PRO A 71 28.53 9.44 1.86
N HIS A 72 28.67 9.96 3.09
CA HIS A 72 29.66 9.43 4.02
C HIS A 72 29.45 7.94 4.36
N TYR A 73 28.19 7.48 4.39
CA TYR A 73 27.84 6.11 4.73
C TYR A 73 27.62 5.22 3.50
N PHE A 74 27.09 5.79 2.42
CA PHE A 74 26.59 5.04 1.26
C PHE A 74 27.39 5.25 -0.02
N LYS A 75 28.59 5.85 0.07
CA LYS A 75 29.47 6.00 -1.08
C LYS A 75 29.73 4.66 -1.78
N ASP A 76 29.60 4.66 -3.10
CA ASP A 76 29.83 3.53 -3.99
C ASP A 76 28.96 2.29 -3.68
N VAL A 77 27.84 2.46 -2.96
CA VAL A 77 27.00 1.33 -2.49
C VAL A 77 26.49 0.46 -3.63
N LEU A 78 26.21 1.03 -4.80
CA LEU A 78 25.78 0.25 -5.96
C LEU A 78 26.86 -0.72 -6.45
N SER A 79 28.13 -0.35 -6.35
CA SER A 79 29.24 -1.23 -6.75
C SER A 79 29.28 -2.48 -5.85
N ILE A 80 29.03 -2.30 -4.55
CA ILE A 80 28.94 -3.37 -3.56
C ILE A 80 27.69 -4.22 -3.82
N TYR A 81 26.54 -3.59 -4.00
CA TYR A 81 25.27 -4.29 -4.23
C TYR A 81 25.32 -5.17 -5.48
N LYS A 82 25.95 -4.70 -6.56
CA LYS A 82 26.10 -5.43 -7.83
C LYS A 82 27.26 -6.42 -7.84
N ASN A 83 28.09 -6.46 -6.80
CA ASN A 83 29.19 -7.40 -6.69
C ASN A 83 28.66 -8.86 -6.67
N PRO A 84 29.17 -9.76 -7.51
CA PRO A 84 28.76 -11.17 -7.52
C PRO A 84 28.86 -11.88 -6.17
N GLU A 85 29.91 -11.59 -5.38
CA GLU A 85 30.08 -12.21 -4.05
C GLU A 85 28.99 -11.74 -3.07
N HIS A 86 28.64 -10.45 -3.10
CA HIS A 86 27.53 -9.93 -2.31
C HIS A 86 26.19 -10.53 -2.76
N ARG A 87 25.99 -10.68 -4.08
CA ARG A 87 24.78 -11.29 -4.65
C ARG A 87 24.61 -12.75 -4.21
N LYS A 88 25.70 -13.52 -4.09
CA LYS A 88 25.65 -14.90 -3.56
C LYS A 88 25.07 -14.93 -2.14
N LEU A 89 25.48 -14.00 -1.27
CA LEU A 89 24.94 -13.89 0.08
C LEU A 89 23.44 -13.57 0.07
N GLY A 90 23.00 -12.65 -0.79
CA GLY A 90 21.59 -12.34 -0.97
C GLY A 90 20.76 -13.56 -1.40
N ASN A 91 21.29 -14.40 -2.29
CA ASN A 91 20.60 -15.62 -2.74
C ASN A 91 20.34 -16.64 -1.61
N LEU A 92 21.12 -16.59 -0.51
CA LEU A 92 20.91 -17.47 0.65
C LEU A 92 19.67 -17.08 1.48
N THR A 93 19.12 -15.89 1.26
CA THR A 93 17.96 -15.38 2.01
C THR A 93 16.62 -15.65 1.32
N VAL A 94 16.63 -16.23 0.12
CA VAL A 94 15.43 -16.48 -0.67
C VAL A 94 14.57 -17.56 -0.02
N THR A 95 13.26 -17.30 0.09
CA THR A 95 12.30 -18.30 0.57
C THR A 95 12.16 -19.43 -0.44
N VAL A 96 12.61 -20.61 -0.06
CA VAL A 96 12.49 -21.84 -0.85
C VAL A 96 11.04 -22.34 -0.83
N LYS A 97 10.55 -22.92 -1.93
CA LYS A 97 9.16 -23.44 -2.10
C LYS A 97 8.05 -22.39 -1.89
N LYS A 98 8.30 -21.13 -2.28
CA LYS A 98 7.24 -20.10 -2.32
C LYS A 98 6.13 -20.55 -3.27
N THR A 99 4.90 -20.58 -2.77
CA THR A 99 3.69 -20.87 -3.56
C THR A 99 2.89 -19.58 -3.73
N VAL A 100 2.39 -19.35 -4.94
CA VAL A 100 1.48 -18.22 -5.20
C VAL A 100 0.09 -18.60 -4.71
N PRO A 101 -0.59 -17.76 -3.90
CA PRO A 101 -1.95 -18.06 -3.46
C PRO A 101 -2.95 -18.08 -4.64
N SER A 102 -4.08 -18.75 -4.46
CA SER A 102 -5.18 -18.76 -5.42
C SER A 102 -5.82 -17.37 -5.54
N PRO A 103 -6.48 -17.03 -6.67
CA PRO A 103 -7.15 -15.74 -6.83
C PRO A 103 -8.15 -15.43 -5.70
N GLU A 104 -8.91 -16.43 -5.27
CA GLU A 104 -9.84 -16.34 -4.13
C GLU A 104 -9.11 -16.00 -2.82
N ALA A 105 -8.00 -16.68 -2.53
CA ALA A 105 -7.21 -16.38 -1.35
C ALA A 105 -6.57 -14.97 -1.41
N ILE A 106 -6.17 -14.52 -2.60
CA ILE A 106 -5.65 -13.15 -2.80
C ILE A 106 -6.74 -12.12 -2.53
N GLN A 107 -7.98 -12.35 -2.99
CA GLN A 107 -9.12 -11.44 -2.71
C GLN A 107 -9.34 -11.27 -1.21
N ILE A 108 -9.35 -12.38 -0.46
CA ILE A 108 -9.52 -12.37 1.00
C ILE A 108 -8.38 -11.62 1.66
N LEU A 109 -7.13 -11.87 1.25
CA LEU A 109 -5.97 -11.16 1.79
C LEU A 109 -6.06 -9.66 1.50
N TYR A 110 -6.49 -9.25 0.30
CA TYR A 110 -6.64 -7.86 -0.07
C TYR A 110 -7.61 -7.14 0.87
N GLN A 111 -8.76 -7.75 1.16
CA GLN A 111 -9.72 -7.21 2.12
C GLN A 111 -9.16 -7.15 3.55
N ARG A 112 -8.52 -8.23 4.03
CA ARG A 112 -7.92 -8.29 5.38
C ARG A 112 -6.77 -7.28 5.57
N MET A 113 -6.03 -6.99 4.50
CA MET A 113 -4.85 -6.14 4.48
C MET A 113 -5.11 -4.77 3.84
N ARG A 114 -6.37 -4.33 3.70
CA ARG A 114 -6.73 -3.10 2.96
C ARG A 114 -5.89 -1.88 3.35
N TYR A 115 -5.67 -1.70 4.65
CA TYR A 115 -4.88 -0.58 5.19
C TYR A 115 -3.39 -0.71 4.83
N GLU A 116 -2.83 -1.92 4.90
CA GLU A 116 -1.44 -2.16 4.53
C GLU A 116 -1.19 -1.88 3.05
N TYR A 117 -2.13 -2.27 2.18
CA TYR A 117 -2.08 -1.92 0.76
C TYR A 117 -2.13 -0.41 0.56
N GLU A 118 -3.06 0.27 1.23
CA GLU A 118 -3.18 1.73 1.14
C GLU A 118 -1.90 2.44 1.59
N PHE A 119 -1.31 2.00 2.71
CA PHE A 119 -0.04 2.51 3.20
C PHE A 119 1.10 2.26 2.22
N TYR A 120 1.22 1.05 1.69
CA TYR A 120 2.24 0.71 0.69
C TYR A 120 2.13 1.61 -0.55
N TYR A 121 0.93 1.82 -1.09
CA TYR A 121 0.74 2.66 -2.26
C TYR A 121 1.05 4.13 -1.99
N TYR A 122 0.68 4.63 -0.80
CA TYR A 122 1.07 5.96 -0.35
C TYR A 122 2.60 6.10 -0.31
N VAL A 123 3.31 5.19 0.35
CA VAL A 123 4.78 5.19 0.44
C VAL A 123 5.42 5.12 -0.94
N LYS A 124 4.90 4.27 -1.82
CA LYS A 124 5.39 4.12 -3.19
C LYS A 124 5.25 5.44 -3.98
N GLU A 125 4.12 6.11 -3.86
CA GLU A 125 3.90 7.40 -4.50
C GLU A 125 4.86 8.48 -3.97
N GLN A 126 5.05 8.56 -2.65
CA GLN A 126 6.02 9.49 -2.03
C GLN A 126 7.45 9.20 -2.50
N PHE A 127 7.84 7.92 -2.55
CA PHE A 127 9.14 7.49 -3.06
C PHE A 127 9.35 7.90 -4.52
N HIS A 128 8.34 7.70 -5.38
CA HIS A 128 8.39 8.08 -6.79
C HIS A 128 8.43 9.61 -6.98
N LEU A 129 7.71 10.38 -6.16
CA LEU A 129 7.81 11.83 -6.12
C LEU A 129 9.23 12.28 -5.78
N LEU A 130 9.84 11.67 -4.76
CA LEU A 130 11.21 11.96 -4.36
C LEU A 130 12.22 11.62 -5.45
N LYS A 131 12.11 10.43 -6.08
CA LYS A 131 12.95 10.04 -7.22
C LYS A 131 12.93 11.10 -8.34
N ARG A 132 11.74 11.61 -8.69
CA ARG A 132 11.60 12.67 -9.71
C ARG A 132 12.29 13.96 -9.29
N LYS A 133 12.14 14.40 -8.03
CA LYS A 133 12.83 15.60 -7.51
C LYS A 133 14.35 15.50 -7.61
N PHE A 134 14.90 14.29 -7.47
CA PHE A 134 16.33 14.02 -7.61
C PHE A 134 16.74 13.61 -9.03
N GLY A 135 15.85 13.72 -10.03
CA GLY A 135 16.18 13.41 -11.43
C GLY A 135 16.48 11.93 -11.69
N LEU A 136 16.04 11.02 -10.81
CA LEU A 136 16.08 9.58 -11.09
C LEU A 136 14.89 9.21 -11.96
N LYS A 137 15.15 8.59 -13.12
CA LYS A 137 14.10 8.11 -14.01
C LYS A 137 13.41 6.93 -13.35
N SER A 138 12.10 7.01 -13.17
CA SER A 138 11.30 5.81 -12.93
C SER A 138 11.37 4.96 -14.19
N HIS A 139 11.93 3.75 -14.11
CA HIS A 139 11.64 2.74 -15.12
C HIS A 139 10.13 2.48 -15.04
N ILE A 140 9.34 3.08 -15.93
CA ILE A 140 7.92 2.80 -16.07
C ILE A 140 7.82 1.38 -16.61
N ARG A 141 7.99 0.38 -15.75
CA ARG A 141 7.23 -0.86 -15.92
C ARG A 141 5.78 -0.40 -15.79
N LYS A 142 4.94 -0.70 -16.79
CA LYS A 142 3.50 -0.36 -16.79
C LYS A 142 3.00 -0.45 -15.35
N PRO A 143 2.35 0.59 -14.79
CA PRO A 143 1.84 0.51 -13.43
C PRO A 143 1.10 -0.81 -13.35
N HIS A 144 1.53 -1.70 -12.45
CA HIS A 144 0.67 -2.83 -12.10
C HIS A 144 -0.63 -2.18 -11.67
N PRO A 145 -1.75 -2.43 -12.38
CA PRO A 145 -3.03 -1.89 -11.97
C PRO A 145 -3.16 -2.19 -10.48
N ARG A 146 -3.63 -1.21 -9.69
CA ARG A 146 -4.16 -1.58 -8.38
C ARG A 146 -5.06 -2.77 -8.65
N PRO A 147 -4.90 -3.90 -7.95
CA PRO A 147 -5.73 -5.04 -8.23
C PRO A 147 -7.19 -4.57 -8.18
N GLU A 148 -7.87 -4.57 -9.32
CA GLU A 148 -9.29 -4.19 -9.47
C GLU A 148 -10.18 -5.30 -8.90
N PHE A 149 -9.76 -5.81 -7.74
CA PHE A 149 -10.48 -6.78 -6.94
C PHE A 149 -11.67 -6.03 -6.34
N PHE A 150 -12.71 -5.90 -7.17
CA PHE A 150 -14.03 -5.34 -6.91
C PHE A 150 -14.34 -5.27 -5.42
N ILE A 151 -14.49 -4.04 -4.92
CA ILE A 151 -15.41 -3.77 -3.82
C ILE A 151 -16.75 -4.29 -4.32
N PRO A 152 -17.38 -5.31 -3.70
CA PRO A 152 -18.73 -5.68 -4.10
C PRO A 152 -19.57 -4.42 -3.94
N SER A 153 -20.20 -3.97 -5.04
CA SER A 153 -21.29 -3.01 -4.94
C SER A 153 -22.26 -3.51 -3.87
N PRO A 154 -22.80 -2.63 -3.00
CA PRO A 154 -23.82 -3.05 -2.05
C PRO A 154 -24.89 -3.85 -2.80
N LEU A 155 -25.28 -5.00 -2.22
CA LEU A 155 -26.38 -5.82 -2.73
C LEU A 155 -27.51 -4.90 -3.20
N GLU A 156 -27.92 -5.03 -4.46
CA GLU A 156 -29.18 -4.46 -4.94
C GLU A 156 -30.27 -5.05 -4.05
N THR A 157 -30.73 -4.25 -3.08
CA THR A 157 -31.94 -4.55 -2.34
C THR A 157 -33.09 -4.44 -3.31
N GLU A 158 -33.88 -5.52 -3.37
CA GLU A 158 -35.09 -5.64 -4.17
C GLU A 158 -35.88 -4.34 -4.17
N GLU A 159 -36.18 -3.83 -5.37
CA GLU A 159 -37.14 -2.74 -5.55
C GLU A 159 -38.47 -3.16 -4.91
N PRO A 160 -39.13 -2.23 -4.21
CA PRO A 160 -40.48 -2.00 -4.69
C PRO A 160 -40.91 -0.53 -4.64
N ILE A 161 -41.86 -0.28 -5.57
CA ILE A 161 -42.91 0.75 -5.59
C ILE A 161 -42.60 1.99 -6.46
N ASP A 162 -43.21 1.95 -7.65
CA ASP A 162 -43.72 3.10 -8.41
C ASP A 162 -44.36 4.11 -7.45
N ASP A 163 -43.94 5.37 -7.50
CA ASP A 163 -44.81 6.51 -7.22
C ASP A 163 -44.32 7.71 -8.05
N GLU A 164 -45.09 7.94 -9.11
CA GLU A 164 -45.49 9.18 -9.78
C GLU A 164 -44.51 10.40 -9.85
N GLU A 165 -44.27 10.84 -11.07
CA GLU A 165 -43.67 12.13 -11.45
C GLU A 165 -44.41 13.31 -10.78
N GLU A 166 -43.74 14.05 -9.89
CA GLU A 166 -44.20 15.37 -9.42
C GLU A 166 -43.08 16.43 -9.52
N ASP A 167 -43.01 17.04 -10.70
CA ASP A 167 -42.72 18.46 -11.01
C ASP A 167 -41.84 19.31 -10.05
N ASP A 168 -40.52 19.08 -10.08
CA ASP A 168 -39.52 19.85 -9.35
C ASP A 168 -39.23 21.27 -9.92
N GLU A 169 -39.87 21.69 -11.03
CA GLU A 169 -39.62 23.01 -11.63
C GLU A 169 -40.32 24.16 -10.88
N LYS A 170 -41.27 23.85 -9.98
CA LYS A 170 -42.01 24.87 -9.23
C LYS A 170 -41.27 25.42 -8.00
N TRP A 171 -40.35 24.64 -7.41
CA TRP A 171 -39.64 25.04 -6.19
C TRP A 171 -38.53 26.08 -6.44
N LEU A 172 -38.00 26.15 -7.67
CA LEU A 172 -36.90 27.06 -8.03
C LEU A 172 -37.32 28.50 -8.34
N GLU A 173 -38.59 28.75 -8.68
CA GLU A 173 -39.09 30.12 -8.94
C GLU A 173 -39.44 30.90 -7.65
N ASP A 174 -39.85 30.20 -6.58
CA ASP A 174 -40.27 30.83 -5.32
C ASP A 174 -39.11 31.33 -4.44
N ILE A 175 -37.86 30.96 -4.76
CA ILE A 175 -36.66 31.40 -4.03
C ILE A 175 -36.14 32.76 -4.54
N TYR A 176 -36.49 33.16 -5.77
CA TYR A 176 -35.91 34.36 -6.42
C TYR A 176 -36.91 35.48 -6.75
N LYS A 177 -38.19 35.39 -6.35
CA LYS A 177 -39.14 36.49 -6.51
C LYS A 177 -39.88 36.84 -5.21
N ARG A 178 -39.71 38.11 -4.87
CA ARG A 178 -40.63 38.91 -4.07
C ARG A 178 -41.93 39.17 -4.84
#